data_AF-A0A1Q7UGT6-F1
#
_entry.id   AF-A0A1Q7UGT6-F1
#
_cell.length_a   1.000
_cell.length_b   1.000
_cell.length_c   1.000
_cell.angle_alpha   90.00
_cell.angle_beta   90.00
_cell.angle_gamma   90.00
#
_symmetry.space_group_name_H-M   'P 1'
#
loop_
_entity.id
_entity.type
_entity.pdbx_description
1 polymer ?
#
loop_
_entity_poly.entity_id
_entity_poly.type
_entity_poly.pdbx_seq_one_letter_code
_entity_poly.pdbx_strand_id
1 'polypeptide(L)' 'MSRAKSREFACDVVSEAVQIRLKRWGGFGRPPGYFVQCNQTDCQYVDENKPPCPLHIGMFADEIREADAERARRATDG' A
#
# COMPACT_ATOMS: atom_id res chain seq x y z
N MET A 1 -6.05 8.43 -11.65
CA MET A 1 -4.95 7.73 -10.93
C MET A 1 -4.68 8.53 -9.68
N SER A 2 -5.51 8.32 -8.66
CA SER A 2 -5.27 8.89 -7.33
C SER A 2 -3.85 8.51 -6.90
N ARG A 3 -2.98 9.53 -6.76
CA ARG A 3 -1.67 9.34 -6.15
C ARG A 3 -1.95 8.86 -4.74
N ALA A 4 -1.64 7.60 -4.46
CA ALA A 4 -1.65 7.10 -3.09
C ALA A 4 -0.85 8.07 -2.22
N LYS A 5 -1.51 8.69 -1.23
CA LYS A 5 -0.88 9.62 -0.32
C LYS A 5 0.13 8.85 0.53
N SER A 6 1.34 9.38 0.59
CA SER A 6 2.29 8.99 1.63
C SER A 6 1.80 9.52 2.98
N ARG A 7 1.94 8.70 4.01
CA ARG A 7 1.56 9.00 5.40
C ARG A 7 2.71 8.61 6.31
N GLU A 8 2.87 9.33 7.41
CA GLU A 8 3.81 8.95 8.46
C GLU A 8 3.16 7.93 9.39
N PHE A 9 3.93 6.95 9.84
CA PHE A 9 3.49 5.86 10.72
C PHE A 9 4.57 5.56 11.75
N ALA A 10 4.21 5.49 13.04
CA ALA A 10 5.14 5.08 14.09
C ALA A 10 5.27 3.55 14.08
N CYS A 11 6.44 3.04 13.71
CA CYS A 11 6.70 1.61 13.60
C CYS A 11 7.42 1.09 14.85
N ASP A 12 6.76 0.24 15.62
CA ASP A 12 7.32 -0.33 16.85
C ASP A 12 8.52 -1.27 16.58
N VAL A 13 8.60 -1.89 15.41
CA VAL A 13 9.68 -2.83 15.04
C VAL A 13 11.04 -2.15 14.97
N VAL A 14 11.08 -0.93 14.41
CA VAL A 14 12.30 -0.11 14.30
C VAL A 14 12.31 1.04 15.30
N SER A 15 11.22 1.21 16.08
CA SER A 15 11.03 2.31 17.03
C SER A 15 11.18 3.71 16.42
N GLU A 16 10.81 3.86 15.15
CA GLU A 16 10.95 5.11 14.38
C GLU A 16 9.67 5.48 13.61
N ALA A 17 9.54 6.76 13.27
CA ALA A 17 8.52 7.24 12.35
C ALA A 17 8.93 6.95 10.90
N VAL A 18 8.14 6.14 10.22
CA VAL A 18 8.39 5.67 8.87
C VAL A 18 7.36 6.27 7.90
N GLN A 19 7.76 6.49 6.66
CA GLN A 19 6.83 6.89 5.60
C GLN A 19 6.26 5.65 4.92
N ILE A 20 4.94 5.55 4.94
CA ILE A 20 4.19 4.48 4.30
C ILE A 20 3.35 5.02 3.15
N ARG A 21 3.18 4.22 2.11
CA ARG A 21 2.31 4.55 0.98
C ARG A 21 1.68 3.30 0.39
N LEU A 22 0.44 3.42 -0.05
CA LEU A 22 -0.18 2.37 -0.85
C LEU A 22 0.50 2.28 -2.23
N LYS A 23 0.95 1.09 -2.60
CA LYS A 23 1.35 0.76 -3.95
C LYS A 23 0.52 -0.40 -4.47
N ARG A 24 0.45 -0.48 -5.79
CA ARG A 24 -0.17 -1.59 -6.50
C ARG A 24 0.93 -2.36 -7.21
N TRP A 25 0.87 -3.68 -7.22
CA TRP A 25 1.68 -4.45 -8.16
C TRP A 25 1.21 -4.13 -9.58
N GLY A 26 2.12 -3.57 -10.38
CA GLY A 26 1.92 -3.29 -11.80
C GLY A 26 2.83 -4.19 -12.60
N GLY A 27 2.28 -5.25 -13.20
CA GLY A 27 3.06 -6.13 -14.06
C GLY A 27 2.28 -7.35 -14.55
N PHE A 28 2.54 -7.74 -15.78
CA PHE A 28 2.11 -9.02 -16.36
C PHE A 28 2.65 -10.17 -15.51
N GLY A 29 1.78 -11.07 -15.04
CA GLY A 29 2.16 -12.32 -14.38
C GLY A 29 2.05 -12.38 -12.85
N ARG A 30 1.73 -11.28 -12.16
CA ARG A 30 1.28 -11.32 -10.75
C ARG A 30 -0.20 -10.99 -10.63
N PRO A 31 -0.92 -11.60 -9.68
CA PRO A 31 -2.30 -11.20 -9.39
C PRO A 31 -2.33 -9.70 -9.10
N PRO A 32 -3.31 -8.96 -9.68
CA PRO A 32 -3.50 -7.56 -9.33
C PRO A 32 -3.73 -7.46 -7.82
N GLY A 33 -2.90 -6.68 -7.14
CA GLY A 33 -2.94 -6.56 -5.69
C GLY A 33 -2.33 -5.26 -5.19
N TYR A 34 -2.68 -4.91 -3.96
CA TYR A 34 -2.15 -3.76 -3.24
C TYR A 34 -1.15 -4.22 -2.18
N PHE A 35 -0.17 -3.38 -1.90
CA PHE A 35 0.74 -3.54 -0.78
C PHE A 35 1.08 -2.16 -0.21
N VAL A 36 1.48 -2.13 1.06
CA VAL A 36 1.97 -0.92 1.72
C VAL A 36 3.49 -0.91 1.60
N GLN A 37 4.02 0.08 0.87
CA GLN A 37 5.46 0.30 0.77
C GLN A 37 5.92 1.15 1.97
N CYS A 38 6.99 0.72 2.63
CA CYS A 38 7.68 1.46 3.69
C CYS A 38 8.99 2.07 3.16
N ASN A 39 9.41 3.23 3.68
CA ASN A 39 10.70 3.83 3.33
C ASN A 39 11.90 3.22 4.06
N GLN A 40 11.69 2.42 5.11
CA GLN A 40 12.76 1.75 5.86
C GLN A 40 13.25 0.51 5.12
N THR A 41 14.26 0.68 4.27
CA THR A 41 14.84 -0.38 3.43
C THR A 41 15.59 -1.44 4.23
N ASP A 42 16.07 -1.09 5.41
CA ASP A 42 16.83 -1.97 6.28
C ASP A 42 15.93 -2.88 7.14
N CYS A 43 14.61 -2.68 7.08
CA CYS A 43 13.65 -3.53 7.77
C CYS A 43 13.50 -4.87 7.03
N GLN A 44 13.75 -5.98 7.73
CA GLN A 44 13.61 -7.34 7.17
C GLN A 44 12.22 -7.66 6.61
N TYR A 45 11.19 -6.93 7.04
CA TYR A 45 9.79 -7.16 6.64
C TYR A 45 9.26 -6.13 5.63
N VAL A 46 10.13 -5.27 5.10
CA VAL A 46 9.77 -4.26 4.10
C VAL A 46 9.12 -4.91 2.87
N ASP A 47 8.06 -4.30 2.36
CA ASP A 47 7.25 -4.74 1.21
C ASP A 47 6.56 -6.12 1.35
N GLU A 48 6.89 -6.93 2.36
CA GLU A 48 6.28 -8.22 2.60
C GLU A 48 4.96 -8.11 3.37
N ASN A 49 4.85 -7.12 4.26
CA ASN A 49 3.66 -6.81 5.06
C ASN A 49 3.13 -8.03 5.84
N LYS A 50 4.03 -8.94 6.22
CA LYS A 50 3.71 -10.11 7.03
C LYS A 50 4.07 -9.87 8.49
N PRO A 51 3.36 -10.50 9.43
CA PRO A 51 3.75 -10.50 10.84
C PRO A 51 5.23 -10.90 11.00
N PRO A 52 6.01 -10.19 11.84
CA PRO A 52 5.61 -9.21 12.86
C PRO A 52 5.48 -7.75 12.37
N CYS A 53 5.48 -7.47 11.07
CA CYS A 53 5.27 -6.12 10.55
C CYS A 53 3.85 -5.62 10.88
N PRO A 54 3.69 -4.41 11.45
CA PRO A 54 2.38 -3.83 11.73
C PRO A 54 1.69 -3.32 10.45
N LEU A 55 2.40 -3.23 9.33
CA LEU A 55 1.86 -2.67 8.09
C LEU A 55 0.96 -3.69 7.37
N HIS A 56 -0.26 -3.28 7.06
CA HIS A 56 -1.19 -4.08 6.27
C HIS A 56 -2.06 -3.19 5.38
N ILE A 57 -2.58 -3.74 4.28
CA ILE A 57 -3.38 -2.99 3.29
C ILE A 57 -4.67 -2.39 3.87
N GLY A 58 -5.16 -2.93 4.99
CA GLY A 58 -6.33 -2.40 5.70
C GLY A 58 -6.13 -0.98 6.24
N MET A 59 -4.87 -0.55 6.43
CA MET A 59 -4.54 0.84 6.77
C MET A 59 -4.92 1.84 5.67
N PHE A 60 -5.11 1.36 4.43
CA PHE A 60 -5.49 2.15 3.26
C PHE A 60 -6.79 1.63 2.62
N ALA A 61 -7.68 1.03 3.42
CA ALA A 61 -8.90 0.42 2.90
C ALA A 61 -9.78 1.43 2.14
N ASP A 62 -9.86 2.67 2.63
CA ASP A 62 -10.63 3.74 1.98
C ASP A 62 -10.02 4.15 0.64
N GLU A 63 -8.69 4.30 0.56
CA GLU A 63 -7.98 4.63 -0.67
C GLU A 63 -8.08 3.51 -1.71
N ILE A 64 -8.03 2.24 -1.27
CA ILE A 64 -8.27 1.09 -2.13
C ILE A 64 -9.69 1.14 -2.70
N ARG A 65 -10.70 1.38 -1.85
CA ARG A 65 -12.11 1.48 -2.28
C ARG A 65 -12.33 2.63 -3.25
N GLU A 66 -11.75 3.80 -2.98
CA GLU A 66 -11.84 4.95 -3.86
C GLU A 66 -11.16 4.68 -5.22
N ALA A 67 -9.97 4.08 -5.20
CA ALA A 67 -9.23 3.75 -6.43
C ALA A 67 -9.95 2.70 -7.28
N ASP A 68 -10.54 1.67 -6.65
CA ASP A 68 -11.32 0.65 -7.34
C ASP A 68 -12.63 1.23 -7.89
N ALA A 69 -13.30 2.12 -7.14
CA ALA A 69 -14.49 2.82 -7.62
C ALA A 69 -14.20 3.74 -8.82
N GLU A 70 -13.09 4.49 -8.78
CA GLU A 70 -12.64 5.31 -9.92
C GLU A 70 -12.38 4.43 -11.16
N ARG A 71 -11.75 3.26 -10.99
CA ARG A 71 -11.53 2.32 -12.11
C ARG A 71 -12.82 1.73 -12.65
N ALA A 72 -13.73 1.30 -11.78
CA ALA A 72 -15.02 0.76 -12.21
C ALA A 72 -15.77 1.77 -13.07
N ARG A 73 -15.80 3.04 -12.65
CA ARG A 73 -16.39 4.14 -13.44
C ARG A 73 -15.72 4.29 -14.82
N ARG A 74 -14.39 4.24 -14.89
CA ARG A 74 -13.65 4.31 -16.17
C ARG A 74 -13.85 3.09 -17.06
N ALA A 75 -14.10 1.91 -16.49
CA ALA A 75 -14.32 0.67 -17.23
C ALA A 75 -15.74 0.56 -17.80
N THR A 76 -16.72 1.27 -17.23
CA THR A 76 -18.10 1.32 -17.73
C THR A 76 -18.32 2.39 -18.82
N ASP A 77 -17.43 3.38 -18.91
CA ASP A 77 -17.46 4.47 -19.90
C ASP A 77 -16.61 4.18 -21.16
N GLY A 78 -16.08 2.96 -21.29
CA GLY A 78 -15.18 2.54 -22.39
C GLY A 78 -15.77 1.46 -23.27
#